data_AF-A0A7H8YUF4-F1
#
_entry.id   AF-A0A7H8YUF4-F1
#
_cell.length_a   1.000
_cell.length_b   1.000
_cell.length_c   1.000
_cell.angle_alpha   90.00
_cell.angle_beta   90.00
_cell.angle_gamma   90.00
#
_symmetry.space_group_name_H-M   'P 1'
#
loop_
_entity.id
_entity.type
_entity.pdbx_description
1 polymer ?
#
loop_
_entity_poly.entity_id
_entity_poly.type
_entity_poly.pdbx_seq_one_letter_code
_entity_poly.pdbx_strand_id
1 'polypeptide(L)'
;MTKTDLETLKSTGKLTASSETFTSPTLTYIKNTGYNGTIVKFQMKTGTIEKLVKIGIRNDKTRKMMTNFSQMPPVNSVENWTQTSALFKTEGTKQGLQQINIGLGKGKALETFNENIVKFEIVK
;
A
#
# COMPACT_ATOMS: atom_id res chain seq x y z
N MET A 1 0.51 8.96 -8.35
CA MET A 1 1.15 8.19 -9.44
C MET A 1 1.88 9.15 -10.37
N THR A 2 3.02 8.77 -10.94
CA THR A 2 3.65 9.57 -12.01
C THR A 2 2.87 9.42 -13.31
N LYS A 3 3.12 10.29 -14.31
CA LYS A 3 2.50 10.14 -15.64
C LYS A 3 2.86 8.81 -16.30
N THR A 4 4.13 8.42 -16.25
CA THR A 4 4.62 7.17 -16.85
C THR A 4 4.00 5.93 -16.20
N ASP A 5 3.89 5.92 -14.87
CA ASP A 5 3.25 4.81 -14.15
C ASP A 5 1.76 4.71 -14.50
N LEU A 6 1.09 5.85 -14.66
CA LEU A 6 -0.33 5.89 -15.03
C LEU A 6 -0.55 5.34 -16.45
N GLU A 7 0.28 5.72 -17.41
CA GLU A 7 0.16 5.18 -18.77
C GLU A 7 0.47 3.67 -18.82
N THR A 8 1.42 3.20 -18.01
CA THR A 8 1.69 1.76 -17.86
C THR A 8 0.50 1.04 -17.23
N LEU A 9 -0.13 1.62 -16.21
CA LEU A 9 -1.33 1.06 -15.59
C LEU A 9 -2.50 1.00 -16.60
N LYS A 10 -2.69 2.04 -17.40
CA LYS A 10 -3.72 2.07 -18.44
C LYS A 10 -3.51 1.01 -19.52
N SER A 11 -2.27 0.79 -19.95
CA SER A 11 -1.96 -0.16 -21.01
C SER A 11 -1.93 -1.62 -20.55
N THR A 12 -1.47 -1.87 -19.32
CA THR A 12 -1.23 -3.24 -18.82
C THR A 12 -2.23 -3.71 -17.76
N GLY A 13 -2.97 -2.79 -17.14
CA GLY A 13 -3.77 -3.07 -15.94
C GLY A 13 -2.93 -3.32 -14.68
N LYS A 14 -1.61 -3.09 -14.71
CA LYS A 14 -0.69 -3.38 -13.61
C LYS A 14 0.09 -2.15 -13.16
N LEU A 15 0.33 -2.07 -11.85
CA LEU A 15 1.27 -1.11 -11.25
C LEU A 15 2.71 -1.53 -11.55
N THR A 16 3.54 -0.54 -11.90
CA THR A 16 4.99 -0.70 -12.04
C THR A 16 5.66 -0.68 -10.68
N ALA A 17 6.71 -1.49 -10.51
CA ALA A 17 7.51 -1.51 -9.30
C ALA A 17 8.30 -0.19 -9.12
N SER A 18 8.21 0.42 -7.94
CA SER A 18 9.07 1.56 -7.53
C SER A 18 9.81 1.25 -6.23
N SER A 19 10.76 2.09 -5.81
CA SER A 19 11.50 1.89 -4.55
C SER A 19 10.57 1.61 -3.36
N GLU A 20 9.48 2.36 -3.26
CA GLU A 20 8.46 2.20 -2.23
C GLU A 20 7.07 2.56 -2.78
N THR A 21 6.36 1.57 -3.32
CA THR A 21 4.95 1.74 -3.74
C THR A 21 4.05 1.56 -2.52
N PHE A 22 3.28 2.59 -2.15
CA PHE A 22 2.32 2.54 -1.05
C PHE A 22 0.88 2.71 -1.51
N THR A 23 -0.02 2.01 -0.84
CA THR A 23 -1.47 2.17 -0.96
C THR A 23 -2.03 2.80 0.31
N SER A 24 -3.15 3.51 0.15
CA SER A 24 -3.82 4.21 1.22
C SER A 24 -5.31 3.83 1.23
N PRO A 25 -5.89 3.47 2.37
CA PRO A 25 -7.29 3.05 2.43
C PRO A 25 -8.27 4.22 2.28
N THR A 26 -7.86 5.46 2.56
CA THR A 26 -8.77 6.62 2.51
C THR A 26 -8.26 7.74 1.61
N LEU A 27 -9.18 8.28 0.78
CA LEU A 27 -8.92 9.46 -0.02
C LEU A 27 -8.71 10.72 0.86
N THR A 28 -9.41 10.79 1.99
CA THR A 28 -9.30 11.88 2.95
C THR A 28 -7.88 12.03 3.47
N TYR A 29 -7.22 10.93 3.86
CA TYR A 29 -5.82 10.97 4.27
C TYR A 29 -4.93 11.53 3.15
N ILE A 30 -5.03 11.00 1.94
CA ILE A 30 -4.21 11.44 0.79
C ILE A 30 -4.39 12.95 0.51
N LYS A 31 -5.63 13.45 0.59
CA LYS A 31 -5.90 14.88 0.42
C LYS A 31 -5.29 15.73 1.54
N ASN A 32 -5.32 15.24 2.78
CA ASN A 32 -4.78 15.96 3.94
C ASN A 32 -3.25 15.92 4.07
N THR A 33 -2.55 15.04 3.35
CA THR A 33 -1.08 15.08 3.26
C THR A 33 -0.54 16.11 2.27
N GLY A 34 -1.42 16.78 1.50
CA GLY A 34 -1.01 17.72 0.46
C GLY A 34 -0.51 17.02 -0.81
N TYR A 35 -0.95 15.79 -1.07
CA TYR A 35 -0.54 15.06 -2.27
C TYR A 35 -1.07 15.72 -3.56
N ASN A 36 -0.14 16.06 -4.45
CA ASN A 36 -0.42 16.77 -5.70
C ASN A 36 -0.29 15.88 -6.96
N GLY A 37 0.01 14.59 -6.81
CA GLY A 37 0.03 13.66 -7.94
C GLY A 37 -1.36 13.09 -8.27
N THR A 38 -1.43 12.30 -9.34
CA THR A 38 -2.66 11.57 -9.69
C THR A 38 -3.02 10.55 -8.63
N ILE A 39 -4.28 10.56 -8.19
CA ILE A 39 -4.83 9.60 -7.24
C ILE A 39 -5.65 8.58 -8.02
N VAL A 40 -5.30 7.30 -7.86
CA VAL A 40 -6.00 6.18 -8.46
C VAL A 40 -6.62 5.34 -7.37
N LYS A 41 -7.91 5.04 -7.51
CA LYS A 41 -8.65 4.13 -6.62
C LYS A 41 -8.78 2.78 -7.31
N PHE A 42 -8.43 1.71 -6.59
CA PHE A 42 -8.48 0.34 -7.08
C PHE A 42 -9.66 -0.41 -6.46
N GLN A 43 -10.41 -1.11 -7.30
CA GLN A 43 -11.28 -2.19 -6.86
C GLN A 43 -10.49 -3.50 -6.95
N MET A 44 -10.41 -4.22 -5.85
CA MET A 44 -9.66 -5.47 -5.74
C MET A 44 -10.60 -6.66 -5.64
N LYS A 45 -10.10 -7.87 -5.94
CA LYS A 45 -10.79 -9.12 -5.64
C LYS A 45 -10.96 -9.26 -4.12
N THR A 46 -12.08 -9.82 -3.68
CA THR A 46 -12.28 -10.21 -2.28
C THR A 46 -11.14 -11.15 -1.85
N GLY A 47 -10.62 -10.99 -0.63
CA GLY A 47 -9.50 -11.79 -0.14
C GLY A 47 -8.11 -11.17 -0.37
N THR A 48 -8.01 -10.03 -1.07
CA THR A 48 -6.70 -9.43 -1.40
C THR A 48 -5.95 -8.97 -0.17
N ILE A 49 -6.62 -8.30 0.77
CA ILE A 49 -5.98 -7.81 2.00
C ILE A 49 -5.52 -8.98 2.86
N GLU A 50 -6.32 -10.03 2.95
CA GLU A 50 -6.02 -11.27 3.67
C GLU A 50 -4.78 -11.96 3.09
N LYS A 51 -4.60 -11.96 1.75
CA LYS A 51 -3.38 -12.45 1.11
C LYS A 51 -2.16 -11.59 1.49
N LEU A 52 -2.30 -10.26 1.49
CA LEU A 52 -1.22 -9.36 1.87
C LEU A 52 -0.86 -9.49 3.36
N VAL A 53 -1.84 -9.73 4.22
CA VAL A 53 -1.63 -9.99 5.66
C VAL A 53 -0.78 -11.24 5.90
N LYS A 54 -0.93 -12.30 5.10
CA LYS A 54 -0.15 -13.54 5.24
C LYS A 54 1.36 -13.35 4.98
N ILE A 55 1.72 -12.35 4.18
CA ILE A 55 3.12 -11.96 3.91
C ILE A 55 3.45 -10.62 4.58
N GLY A 56 2.64 -10.21 5.56
CA GLY A 56 2.70 -8.89 6.15
C GLY A 56 3.80 -8.78 7.21
N ILE A 57 4.51 -7.67 7.16
CA ILE A 57 5.39 -7.20 8.22
C ILE A 57 4.90 -5.84 8.71
N ARG A 58 5.32 -5.43 9.91
CA ARG A 58 4.82 -4.19 10.53
C ARG A 58 5.89 -3.15 10.80
N ASN A 59 5.49 -1.89 10.71
CA ASN A 59 6.27 -0.77 11.22
C ASN A 59 5.51 -0.09 12.38
N ASP A 60 6.08 -0.19 13.57
CA ASP A 60 5.36 -0.04 14.84
C ASP A 60 5.56 1.29 15.54
N LYS A 61 5.97 2.35 14.81
CA LYS A 61 6.29 3.65 15.43
C LYS A 61 5.18 4.14 16.37
N THR A 62 3.93 3.76 16.12
CA THR A 62 2.78 4.02 16.99
C THR A 62 2.01 2.73 17.29
N ARG A 63 2.50 1.92 18.24
CA ARG A 63 1.92 0.62 18.67
C ARG A 63 0.39 0.56 18.80
N LYS A 64 -0.29 1.70 19.03
CA LYS A 64 -1.75 1.80 19.24
C LYS A 64 -2.61 1.26 18.09
N MET A 65 -2.21 1.45 16.83
CA MET A 65 -3.01 1.00 15.68
C MET A 65 -2.66 -0.40 15.18
N MET A 66 -1.46 -0.89 15.50
CA MET A 66 -0.97 -2.20 15.04
C MET A 66 -1.35 -3.34 15.98
N THR A 67 -2.21 -3.13 16.98
CA THR A 67 -2.66 -4.17 17.92
C THR A 67 -3.25 -5.39 17.19
N ASN A 68 -4.06 -5.14 16.15
CA ASN A 68 -4.66 -6.17 15.28
C ASN A 68 -3.64 -6.89 14.39
N PHE A 69 -2.43 -6.35 14.29
CA PHE A 69 -1.32 -6.88 13.50
C PHE A 69 -0.12 -7.25 14.38
N SER A 70 -0.32 -7.39 15.69
CA SER A 70 0.76 -7.61 16.67
C SER A 70 1.60 -8.87 16.41
N GLN A 71 1.02 -9.86 15.72
CA GLN A 71 1.68 -11.10 15.33
C GLN A 71 2.56 -10.95 14.07
N MET A 72 2.46 -9.84 13.32
CA MET A 72 3.36 -9.60 12.19
C MET A 72 4.79 -9.35 12.68
N PRO A 73 5.82 -9.88 12.01
CA PRO A 73 7.20 -9.55 12.32
C PRO A 73 7.47 -8.04 12.12
N PRO A 74 8.28 -7.40 12.99
CA PRO A 74 8.68 -6.02 12.77
C PRO A 74 9.59 -5.91 11.54
N VAL A 75 9.50 -4.80 10.82
CA VAL A 75 10.25 -4.60 9.55
C VAL A 75 11.77 -4.74 9.70
N ASN A 76 12.32 -4.44 10.88
CA ASN A 76 13.75 -4.58 11.15
C ASN A 76 14.20 -6.03 11.40
N SER A 77 13.29 -7.00 11.48
CA SER A 77 13.62 -8.42 11.60
C SER A 77 13.56 -9.17 10.26
N VAL A 78 13.29 -8.47 9.15
CA VAL A 78 13.15 -9.07 7.82
C VAL A 78 14.04 -8.33 6.82
N GLU A 79 15.02 -9.04 6.29
CA GLU A 79 15.87 -8.51 5.23
C GLU A 79 15.11 -8.42 3.90
N ASN A 80 15.45 -7.41 3.09
CA ASN A 80 14.92 -7.23 1.73
C ASN A 80 13.38 -7.30 1.63
N TRP A 81 12.67 -6.75 2.62
CA TRP A 81 11.22 -6.82 2.69
C TRP A 81 10.50 -6.35 1.43
N THR A 82 11.09 -5.39 0.69
CA THR A 82 10.51 -4.86 -0.55
C THR A 82 10.33 -5.93 -1.63
N GLN A 83 11.05 -7.05 -1.54
CA GLN A 83 10.91 -8.20 -2.44
C GLN A 83 9.97 -9.27 -1.91
N THR A 84 9.91 -9.45 -0.58
CA THR A 84 9.31 -10.64 0.04
C THR A 84 7.96 -10.38 0.71
N SER A 85 7.69 -9.15 1.12
CA SER A 85 6.68 -8.86 2.14
C SER A 85 5.83 -7.63 1.82
N ALA A 86 4.64 -7.55 2.44
CA ALA A 86 3.81 -6.35 2.45
C ALA A 86 4.07 -5.56 3.75
N LEU A 87 4.39 -4.27 3.65
CA LEU A 87 4.67 -3.43 4.81
C LEU A 87 3.40 -2.73 5.32
N PHE A 88 2.89 -3.16 6.47
CA PHE A 88 1.81 -2.48 7.17
C PHE A 88 2.40 -1.39 8.06
N LYS A 89 2.06 -0.13 7.79
CA LYS A 89 2.65 1.02 8.46
C LYS A 89 1.56 1.98 8.92
N THR A 90 1.59 2.34 10.20
CA THR A 90 0.75 3.43 10.71
C THR A 90 1.25 4.76 10.14
N GLU A 91 0.32 5.50 9.55
CA GLU A 91 0.54 6.80 8.95
C GLU A 91 -0.44 7.81 9.54
N GLY A 92 0.04 9.05 9.72
CA GLY A 92 -0.73 10.12 10.35
C GLY A 92 -0.62 11.46 9.63
N THR A 93 -1.61 12.32 9.80
CA THR A 93 -1.57 13.72 9.32
C THR A 93 -1.45 14.70 10.48
N LYS A 94 -1.11 15.97 10.18
CA LYS A 94 -1.05 17.05 11.17
C LYS A 94 -2.41 17.30 11.86
N GLN A 95 -3.50 16.92 11.21
CA GLN A 95 -4.88 17.04 11.70
C GLN A 95 -5.32 15.85 12.57
N GLY A 96 -4.40 14.94 12.91
CA GLY A 96 -4.68 13.81 13.80
C GLY A 96 -5.38 12.61 13.16
N LEU A 97 -5.58 12.62 11.83
CA LEU A 97 -6.04 11.43 11.11
C LEU A 97 -4.95 10.36 11.16
N GLN A 98 -5.32 9.14 11.53
CA GLN A 98 -4.43 7.98 11.56
C GLN A 98 -5.04 6.82 10.78
N GLN A 99 -4.21 6.07 10.07
CA GLN A 99 -4.62 4.87 9.35
C GLN A 99 -3.42 3.95 9.12
N ILE A 100 -3.66 2.76 8.58
CA ILE A 100 -2.61 1.83 8.17
C ILE A 100 -2.53 1.84 6.65
N ASN A 101 -1.36 2.26 6.14
CA ASN A 101 -1.01 2.12 4.73
C ASN A 101 -0.32 0.77 4.51
N ILE A 102 -0.40 0.28 3.28
CA ILE A 102 0.28 -0.96 2.86
C ILE A 102 1.32 -0.62 1.81
N GLY A 103 2.59 -0.87 2.13
CA GLY A 103 3.72 -0.83 1.21
C GLY A 103 3.81 -2.14 0.43
N LEU A 104 3.80 -2.05 -0.90
CA LEU A 104 3.84 -3.18 -1.83
C LEU A 104 5.26 -3.56 -2.28
N GLY A 105 6.22 -2.65 -2.08
CA GLY A 105 7.59 -2.86 -2.55
C GLY A 105 7.67 -3.08 -4.06
N LYS A 106 8.48 -4.06 -4.46
CA LYS A 106 8.77 -4.43 -5.86
C LYS A 106 8.51 -5.89 -6.20
N GLY A 107 8.34 -6.76 -5.19
CA GLY A 107 8.18 -8.19 -5.38
C GLY A 107 6.81 -8.70 -4.97
N LYS A 108 6.78 -9.69 -4.06
CA LYS A 108 5.61 -10.54 -3.82
C LYS A 108 4.31 -9.81 -3.50
N ALA A 109 4.38 -8.72 -2.73
CA ALA A 109 3.21 -7.93 -2.38
C ALA A 109 2.65 -7.15 -3.59
N LEU A 110 3.52 -6.59 -4.44
CA LEU A 110 3.12 -5.93 -5.68
C LEU A 110 2.52 -6.92 -6.69
N GLU A 111 3.12 -8.10 -6.85
CA GLU A 111 2.58 -9.19 -7.68
C GLU A 111 1.16 -9.57 -7.22
N THR A 112 1.02 -9.83 -5.92
CA THR A 112 -0.27 -10.17 -5.30
C THR A 112 -1.29 -9.06 -5.53
N PHE A 113 -0.89 -7.80 -5.38
CA PHE A 113 -1.77 -6.67 -5.65
C PHE A 113 -2.21 -6.68 -7.12
N ASN A 114 -1.27 -6.70 -8.07
CA ASN A 114 -1.54 -6.65 -9.50
C ASN A 114 -2.44 -7.79 -10.01
N GLU A 115 -2.24 -9.03 -9.55
CA GLU A 115 -3.06 -10.19 -9.92
C GLU A 115 -4.52 -10.10 -9.43
N ASN A 116 -4.77 -9.23 -8.43
CA ASN A 116 -6.07 -9.08 -7.80
C ASN A 116 -6.75 -7.75 -8.13
N ILE A 117 -6.20 -6.93 -9.03
CA ILE A 117 -6.91 -5.75 -9.57
C ILE A 117 -8.12 -6.22 -10.38
N VAL A 118 -9.29 -5.66 -10.09
CA VAL A 118 -10.53 -5.86 -10.88
C VAL A 118 -10.74 -4.68 -11.82
N LYS A 119 -10.63 -3.46 -11.29
CA LYS A 119 -10.67 -2.21 -12.06
C LYS A 119 -10.00 -1.10 -11.28
N PHE A 120 -9.72 0.01 -11.96
CA PHE A 120 -9.22 1.22 -11.33
C PHE A 120 -9.90 2.47 -11.92
N GLU A 121 -9.94 3.53 -11.14
CA GLU A 121 -10.48 4.84 -11.54
C GLU A 121 -9.57 5.97 -11.07
N ILE A 122 -9.44 7.01 -11.88
CA ILE A 122 -8.72 8.23 -11.51
C ILE A 122 -9.70 9.11 -10.73
N VAL A 123 -9.32 9.53 -9.52
CA VAL A 123 -10.18 10.33 -8.61
C VAL A 123 -9.61 11.72 -8.29
N LYS A 124 -8.41 12.02 -8.79
CA LYS A 124 -7.78 13.36 -8.84
C LYS A 124 -6.59 13.32 -9.79
#